data_AF-A0A7R9BVS1-F1
#
_entry.id   AF-A0A7R9BVS1-F1
#
_cell.length_a   1.000
_cell.length_b   1.000
_cell.length_c   1.000
_cell.angle_alpha   90.00
_cell.angle_beta   90.00
_cell.angle_gamma   90.00
#
_symmetry.space_group_name_H-M   'P 1'
#
loop_
_entity.id
_entity.type
_entity.pdbx_description
1 polymer ?
#
loop_
_entity_poly.entity_id
_entity_poly.type
_entity_poly.pdbx_seq_one_letter_code
_entity_poly.pdbx_strand_id
1 'polypeptide(L)'
;MEEESVSETPSDIEQAKMPVARDATTQDTLRSAGSISSQEAVDLSFDETMDLSGYHGETYTNYKREGGYSLYFRLEILYWLICMLVGIIIGLLVFAVDIISRTFGHFKYALMSRIVQDCNNDITSCFQVMLFITLGINIVATMISAIIAAFEGARTYSGSGLTLTATYLNGIFLPRALCVRTGFAMAIGIMFSLLGGMPTGREAPMVYLSAILMTSIASGAFFSRLSDKNFLWHFGAVDRDQKDLVSIGAAAGFAATLGTPFGGVIYVLEEGASFWKQSLAAKATMTAFLAFFVASQLTQLTYLAPYNHDIFGSLLEPGLGMDLGIALLDVPVAILMGTLGGALGALFNCMTMQLRKFRTGYVASIKKKLVESFVIALGVTGIMFANILTSSVCAEDKRVSRNLFDRRDSFQAVFNHNPVRVLLGPKLPILGMAAFSSGVLRRPVALTIMIAELINNFYFVPILLLTTISAMMIGNLF
;
A
#
# COMPACT_ATOMS: atom_id res chain seq x y z
N MET A 1 57.84 -39.12 -14.73
CA MET A 1 56.58 -39.87 -14.83
C MET A 1 55.55 -39.02 -14.10
N GLU A 2 55.24 -37.88 -14.72
CA GLU A 2 54.12 -37.70 -15.66
C GLU A 2 52.80 -37.56 -14.89
N GLU A 3 52.37 -36.30 -14.86
CA GLU A 3 51.03 -35.84 -14.54
C GLU A 3 50.01 -36.46 -15.50
N GLU A 4 48.85 -36.88 -15.00
CA GLU A 4 47.63 -36.92 -15.79
C GLU A 4 46.60 -36.01 -15.12
N SER A 5 46.52 -34.81 -15.66
CA SER A 5 45.42 -33.87 -15.51
C SER A 5 44.24 -34.33 -16.37
N VAL A 6 43.15 -34.78 -15.77
CA VAL A 6 41.87 -34.94 -16.48
C VAL A 6 41.19 -33.58 -16.50
N SER A 7 41.10 -33.03 -17.70
CA SER A 7 40.37 -31.81 -18.03
C SER A 7 38.92 -32.20 -18.35
N GLU A 8 37.97 -31.68 -17.57
CA GLU A 8 36.55 -31.72 -17.92
C GLU A 8 36.12 -30.33 -18.38
N THR A 9 35.60 -30.28 -19.61
CA THR A 9 35.16 -29.08 -20.32
C THR A 9 33.79 -28.59 -19.84
N PRO A 10 33.50 -27.28 -19.94
CA PRO A 10 32.27 -26.67 -19.42
C PRO A 10 31.09 -26.81 -20.42
N SER A 11 30.60 -28.04 -20.62
CA SER A 11 29.41 -28.31 -21.46
C SER A 11 28.38 -29.26 -20.83
N ASP A 12 28.65 -29.85 -19.66
CA ASP A 12 27.81 -30.92 -19.11
C ASP A 12 26.95 -30.49 -17.90
N ILE A 13 26.84 -29.18 -17.63
CA ILE A 13 25.99 -28.62 -16.55
C ILE A 13 24.53 -28.41 -17.03
N GLU A 14 24.26 -28.55 -18.33
CA GLU A 14 22.95 -28.33 -18.93
C GLU A 14 22.11 -29.61 -19.04
N GLN A 15 21.86 -30.36 -17.94
CA GLN A 15 20.74 -31.34 -17.89
C GLN A 15 20.39 -32.00 -16.53
N ALA A 16 20.79 -31.48 -15.37
CA ALA A 16 20.34 -32.04 -14.08
C ALA A 16 18.97 -31.47 -13.64
N LYS A 17 17.90 -31.79 -14.37
CA LYS A 17 16.52 -31.61 -13.90
C LYS A 17 16.12 -32.84 -13.10
N MET A 18 16.41 -32.87 -11.80
CA MET A 18 15.93 -33.95 -10.93
C MET A 18 14.43 -33.81 -10.68
N PRO A 19 13.66 -34.91 -10.69
CA PRO A 19 12.25 -34.91 -10.35
C PRO A 19 12.11 -34.75 -8.82
N VAL A 20 11.47 -33.67 -8.37
CA VAL A 20 11.12 -33.51 -6.95
C VAL A 20 10.07 -34.57 -6.60
N ALA A 21 10.40 -35.37 -5.59
CA ALA A 21 9.55 -36.43 -5.06
C ALA A 21 8.21 -35.83 -4.57
N ARG A 22 7.11 -36.39 -5.05
CA ARG A 22 5.76 -36.09 -4.56
C ARG A 22 5.56 -36.82 -3.24
N ASP A 23 5.57 -36.07 -2.13
CA ASP A 23 5.11 -36.60 -0.85
C ASP A 23 3.59 -36.81 -0.90
N ALA A 24 3.18 -38.07 -0.93
CA ALA A 24 1.78 -38.51 -0.95
C ALA A 24 1.03 -38.21 0.36
N THR A 25 1.74 -37.78 1.41
CA THR A 25 1.23 -37.53 2.77
C THR A 25 0.45 -36.22 2.92
N THR A 26 0.63 -35.25 2.02
CA THR A 26 -0.08 -33.95 2.05
C THR A 26 -1.50 -34.05 1.49
N GLN A 27 -1.79 -35.03 0.63
CA GLN A 27 -3.13 -35.22 0.06
C GLN A 27 -4.13 -35.84 1.05
N ASP A 28 -3.65 -36.69 1.97
CA ASP A 28 -4.52 -37.39 2.92
C ASP A 28 -4.90 -36.52 4.14
N THR A 29 -4.06 -35.55 4.51
CA THR A 29 -4.39 -34.60 5.59
C THR A 29 -5.43 -33.56 5.17
N LEU A 30 -5.45 -33.15 3.89
CA LEU A 30 -6.41 -32.19 3.33
C LEU A 30 -7.85 -32.75 3.21
N ARG A 31 -8.04 -34.08 3.18
CA ARG A 31 -9.37 -34.70 3.18
C ARG A 31 -10.07 -34.68 4.54
N SER A 32 -9.31 -34.49 5.63
CA SER A 32 -9.86 -34.50 7.00
C SER A 32 -10.41 -33.12 7.44
N ALA A 33 -10.02 -32.04 6.77
CA ALA A 33 -10.52 -30.69 7.02
C ALA A 33 -11.71 -30.39 6.09
N GLY A 34 -12.93 -30.69 6.55
CA GLY A 34 -14.14 -30.40 5.80
C GLY A 34 -14.30 -28.90 5.46
N SER A 35 -14.76 -28.64 4.23
CA SER A 35 -15.23 -27.35 3.66
C SER A 35 -14.27 -26.50 2.80
N ILE A 36 -13.20 -27.05 2.22
CA ILE A 36 -12.44 -26.35 1.17
C ILE A 36 -13.08 -26.64 -0.20
N SER A 37 -13.42 -25.58 -0.95
CA SER A 37 -13.92 -25.73 -2.32
C SER A 37 -12.82 -26.31 -3.23
N SER A 38 -13.18 -27.15 -4.20
CA SER A 38 -12.21 -27.81 -5.10
C SER A 38 -11.34 -26.84 -5.92
N GLN A 39 -11.72 -25.57 -6.03
CA GLN A 39 -10.90 -24.52 -6.63
C GLN A 39 -9.87 -23.94 -5.65
N GLU A 40 -10.21 -23.75 -4.36
CA GLU A 40 -9.25 -23.31 -3.33
C GLU A 40 -8.17 -24.36 -3.06
N ALA A 41 -8.51 -25.66 -3.11
CA ALA A 41 -7.55 -26.74 -2.95
C ALA A 41 -6.54 -26.83 -4.12
N VAL A 42 -7.00 -26.52 -5.35
CA VAL A 42 -6.11 -26.40 -6.52
C VAL A 42 -5.27 -25.14 -6.40
N ASP A 43 -5.82 -24.04 -5.90
CA ASP A 43 -5.09 -22.78 -5.75
C ASP A 43 -4.00 -22.83 -4.67
N LEU A 44 -4.21 -23.55 -3.56
CA LEU A 44 -3.19 -23.82 -2.54
C LEU A 44 -2.05 -24.71 -3.02
N SER A 45 -2.27 -25.55 -4.05
CA SER A 45 -1.24 -26.44 -4.59
C SER A 45 -0.20 -25.74 -5.48
N PHE A 46 -0.42 -24.46 -5.82
CA PHE A 46 0.48 -23.65 -6.65
C PHE A 46 1.31 -22.63 -5.87
N ASP A 47 1.00 -22.39 -4.60
CA ASP A 47 1.74 -21.44 -3.77
C ASP A 47 2.92 -22.19 -3.11
N GLU A 48 4.13 -21.92 -3.58
CA GLU A 48 5.35 -22.52 -3.05
C GLU A 48 5.83 -21.74 -1.83
N THR A 49 6.30 -22.44 -0.80
CA THR A 49 6.96 -21.80 0.34
C THR A 49 8.38 -21.38 -0.07
N MET A 50 8.77 -20.15 0.23
CA MET A 50 10.14 -19.69 0.00
C MET A 50 11.12 -20.44 0.89
N ASP A 51 12.25 -20.88 0.32
CA ASP A 51 13.33 -21.53 1.05
C ASP A 51 14.17 -20.50 1.83
N LEU A 52 13.58 -19.94 2.89
CA LEU A 52 14.24 -19.02 3.83
C LEU A 52 15.31 -19.69 4.70
N SER A 53 15.29 -21.03 4.73
CA SER A 53 16.26 -21.91 5.38
C SER A 53 17.56 -22.04 4.59
N GLY A 54 17.62 -21.50 3.36
CA GLY A 54 18.72 -21.58 2.42
C GLY A 54 20.10 -21.53 3.09
N TYR A 55 20.67 -22.74 3.24
CA TYR A 55 22.07 -23.15 3.33
C TYR A 55 23.14 -22.02 3.41
N HIS A 56 23.05 -21.14 4.40
CA HIS A 56 24.08 -20.12 4.67
C HIS A 56 25.35 -20.71 5.33
N GLY A 57 25.33 -21.98 5.73
CA GLY A 57 26.42 -22.60 6.48
C GLY A 57 27.68 -22.83 5.65
N GLU A 58 27.54 -23.23 4.38
CA GLU A 58 28.67 -23.77 3.60
C GLU A 58 28.99 -22.95 2.33
N THR A 59 28.03 -22.58 1.49
CA THR A 59 28.32 -21.81 0.26
C THR A 59 28.64 -20.34 0.53
N TYR A 60 27.94 -19.70 1.47
CA TYR A 60 28.21 -18.29 1.84
C TYR A 60 29.51 -18.13 2.62
N THR A 61 29.85 -19.10 3.50
CA THR A 61 31.13 -19.14 4.20
C THR A 61 32.28 -19.47 3.25
N ASN A 62 32.08 -20.34 2.25
CA ASN A 62 33.07 -20.61 1.20
C ASN A 62 33.29 -19.38 0.31
N TYR A 63 32.25 -18.64 -0.09
CA TYR A 63 32.41 -17.37 -0.82
C TYR A 63 33.11 -16.30 0.03
N LYS A 64 32.83 -16.26 1.34
CA LYS A 64 33.53 -15.39 2.31
C LYS A 64 34.99 -15.80 2.51
N ARG A 65 35.32 -17.08 2.31
CA ARG A 65 36.68 -17.64 2.36
C ARG A 65 37.45 -17.39 1.06
N GLU A 66 36.80 -17.47 -0.09
CA GLU A 66 37.41 -17.39 -1.42
C GLU A 66 37.47 -15.95 -1.98
N GLY A 67 36.48 -15.10 -1.68
CA GLY A 67 36.36 -13.76 -2.29
C GLY A 67 37.22 -12.65 -1.67
N GLY A 68 37.85 -12.90 -0.52
CA GLY A 68 38.65 -11.91 0.20
C GLY A 68 37.84 -10.73 0.78
N TYR A 69 38.35 -10.12 1.85
CA TYR A 69 37.67 -9.02 2.56
C TYR A 69 37.35 -7.81 1.65
N SER A 70 38.19 -7.55 0.63
CA SER A 70 38.02 -6.43 -0.29
C SER A 70 36.79 -6.57 -1.20
N LEU A 71 36.47 -7.77 -1.68
CA LEU A 71 35.30 -8.00 -2.53
C LEU A 71 34.01 -7.82 -1.72
N TYR A 72 33.98 -8.38 -0.51
CA TYR A 72 32.86 -8.23 0.41
C TYR A 72 32.57 -6.75 0.73
N PHE A 73 33.62 -6.00 1.05
CA PHE A 73 33.49 -4.57 1.32
C PHE A 73 32.94 -3.80 0.10
N ARG A 74 33.38 -4.13 -1.12
CA ARG A 74 32.85 -3.53 -2.36
C ARG A 74 31.39 -3.88 -2.62
N LEU A 75 30.99 -5.13 -2.39
CA LEU A 75 29.60 -5.58 -2.55
C LEU A 75 28.68 -4.90 -1.54
N GLU A 76 29.12 -4.75 -0.30
CA GLU A 76 28.34 -4.07 0.73
C GLU A 76 28.14 -2.59 0.39
N ILE A 77 29.20 -1.87 -0.01
CA ILE A 77 29.10 -0.47 -0.49
C ILE A 77 28.14 -0.37 -1.68
N LEU A 78 28.25 -1.27 -2.64
CA LEU A 78 27.38 -1.28 -3.80
C LEU A 78 25.92 -1.47 -3.40
N TYR A 79 25.64 -2.36 -2.46
CA TYR A 79 24.27 -2.58 -1.99
C TYR A 79 23.69 -1.31 -1.33
N TRP A 80 24.49 -0.59 -0.52
CA TRP A 80 24.11 0.72 0.01
C TRP A 80 23.82 1.74 -1.11
N LEU A 81 24.66 1.79 -2.15
CA LEU A 81 24.46 2.69 -3.29
C LEU A 81 23.18 2.34 -4.08
N ILE A 82 22.90 1.06 -4.30
CA ILE A 82 21.66 0.61 -4.94
C ILE A 82 20.45 1.02 -4.10
N CYS A 83 20.50 0.78 -2.79
CA CYS A 83 19.43 1.18 -1.87
C CYS A 83 19.17 2.69 -1.90
N MET A 84 20.22 3.50 -1.99
CA MET A 84 20.11 4.96 -2.11
C MET A 84 19.52 5.38 -3.46
N LEU A 85 20.05 4.84 -4.57
CA LEU A 85 19.57 5.16 -5.92
C LEU A 85 18.09 4.80 -6.08
N VAL A 86 17.69 3.61 -5.62
CA VAL A 86 16.31 3.17 -5.69
C VAL A 86 15.40 4.00 -4.78
N GLY A 87 15.88 4.43 -3.61
CA GLY A 87 15.12 5.35 -2.74
C GLY A 87 14.72 6.64 -3.46
N ILE A 88 15.65 7.24 -4.22
CA ILE A 88 15.39 8.42 -5.04
C ILE A 88 14.34 8.13 -6.12
N ILE A 89 14.48 6.99 -6.81
CA ILE A 89 13.54 6.56 -7.87
C ILE A 89 12.14 6.32 -7.29
N ILE A 90 12.02 5.70 -6.12
CA ILE A 90 10.75 5.49 -5.43
C ILE A 90 10.09 6.84 -5.09
N GLY A 91 10.84 7.79 -4.52
CA GLY A 91 10.33 9.13 -4.22
C GLY A 91 9.81 9.86 -5.47
N LEU A 92 10.57 9.82 -6.57
CA LEU A 92 10.17 10.37 -7.87
C LEU A 92 8.89 9.74 -8.41
N LEU A 93 8.78 8.42 -8.33
CA LEU A 93 7.61 7.68 -8.80
C LEU A 93 6.35 8.05 -8.00
N VAL A 94 6.43 8.03 -6.67
CA VAL A 94 5.29 8.38 -5.81
C VAL A 94 4.83 9.80 -6.08
N PHE A 95 5.78 10.74 -6.21
CA PHE A 95 5.50 12.11 -6.62
C PHE A 95 4.84 12.20 -8.01
N ALA A 96 5.32 11.44 -8.99
CA ALA A 96 4.76 11.42 -10.35
C ALA A 96 3.30 10.90 -10.36
N VAL A 97 3.01 9.84 -9.63
CA VAL A 97 1.63 9.32 -9.51
C VAL A 97 0.73 10.30 -8.76
N ASP A 98 1.26 10.95 -7.72
CA ASP A 98 0.56 11.95 -6.93
C ASP A 98 0.17 13.17 -7.78
N ILE A 99 1.12 13.78 -8.50
CA ILE A 99 0.88 14.97 -9.31
C ILE A 99 -0.14 14.70 -10.43
N ILE A 100 -0.01 13.58 -11.15
CA ILE A 100 -0.94 13.21 -12.23
C ILE A 100 -2.35 13.00 -11.67
N SER A 101 -2.47 12.28 -10.55
CA SER A 101 -3.78 12.05 -9.90
C SER A 101 -4.43 13.35 -9.45
N ARG A 102 -3.65 14.30 -8.92
CA ARG A 102 -4.15 15.63 -8.54
C ARG A 102 -4.56 16.46 -9.74
N THR A 103 -3.78 16.47 -10.82
CA THR A 103 -4.14 17.17 -12.05
C THR A 103 -5.46 16.66 -12.61
N PHE A 104 -5.70 15.35 -12.59
CA PHE A 104 -6.97 14.75 -12.96
C PHE A 104 -8.13 15.20 -12.06
N GLY A 105 -7.90 15.29 -10.73
CA GLY A 105 -8.87 15.86 -9.79
C GLY A 105 -9.20 17.32 -10.13
N HIS A 106 -8.18 18.17 -10.29
CA HIS A 106 -8.35 19.58 -10.63
C HIS A 106 -9.08 19.77 -11.96
N PHE A 107 -8.78 18.96 -12.98
CA PHE A 107 -9.49 19.00 -14.25
C PHE A 107 -10.98 18.71 -14.08
N LYS A 108 -11.33 17.65 -13.33
CA LYS A 108 -12.73 17.28 -13.04
C LYS A 108 -13.46 18.40 -12.28
N TYR A 109 -12.84 18.97 -11.25
CA TYR A 109 -13.43 20.04 -10.46
C TYR A 109 -13.50 21.38 -11.20
N ALA A 110 -12.53 21.69 -12.05
CA ALA A 110 -12.57 22.87 -12.91
C ALA A 110 -13.72 22.79 -13.92
N LEU A 111 -13.93 21.61 -14.53
CA LEU A 111 -15.07 21.36 -15.40
C LEU A 111 -16.39 21.55 -14.65
N MET A 112 -16.50 20.97 -13.45
CA MET A 112 -17.66 21.12 -12.58
C MET A 112 -17.96 22.58 -12.24
N SER A 113 -16.94 23.34 -11.84
CA SER A 113 -17.08 24.75 -11.47
C SER A 113 -17.52 25.64 -12.64
N ARG A 114 -17.10 25.31 -13.87
CA ARG A 114 -17.56 26.04 -15.08
C ARG A 114 -19.04 25.80 -15.34
N ILE A 115 -19.48 24.54 -15.28
CA ILE A 115 -20.90 24.18 -15.46
C ILE A 115 -21.78 24.90 -14.45
N VAL A 116 -21.36 24.99 -13.19
CA VAL A 116 -22.11 25.70 -12.15
C VAL A 116 -22.16 27.21 -12.39
N GLN A 117 -21.07 27.83 -12.88
CA GLN A 117 -21.02 29.28 -13.14
C GLN A 117 -21.84 29.71 -14.36
N ASP A 118 -21.92 28.86 -15.38
CA ASP A 118 -22.67 29.16 -16.61
C ASP A 118 -24.20 29.03 -16.42
N CYS A 119 -24.64 28.39 -15.33
CA CYS A 119 -26.06 28.23 -15.01
C CYS A 119 -26.59 29.40 -14.17
N ASN A 120 -27.22 30.39 -14.82
CA ASN A 120 -27.66 31.59 -14.12
C ASN A 120 -29.14 31.61 -13.69
N ASN A 121 -30.02 30.68 -14.09
CA ASN A 121 -31.46 30.80 -13.76
C ASN A 121 -32.24 29.48 -13.45
N ASP A 122 -31.80 28.28 -13.86
CA ASP A 122 -32.52 27.01 -13.58
C ASP A 122 -31.66 26.01 -12.78
N ILE A 123 -31.88 25.96 -11.46
CA ILE A 123 -31.10 25.13 -10.52
C ILE A 123 -31.27 23.63 -10.81
N THR A 124 -32.48 23.18 -11.16
CA THR A 124 -32.82 21.76 -11.38
C THR A 124 -32.19 21.20 -12.65
N SER A 125 -32.32 21.91 -13.77
CA SER A 125 -31.73 21.52 -15.05
C SER A 125 -30.20 21.52 -14.99
N CYS A 126 -29.61 22.49 -14.29
CA CYS A 126 -28.16 22.54 -14.10
C CYS A 126 -27.64 21.35 -13.30
N PHE A 127 -28.33 21.02 -12.19
CA PHE A 127 -27.96 19.89 -11.35
C PHE A 127 -28.03 18.55 -12.10
N GLN A 128 -29.02 18.39 -12.98
CA GLN A 128 -29.13 17.19 -13.83
C GLN A 128 -27.95 17.10 -14.82
N VAL A 129 -27.61 18.18 -15.51
CA VAL A 129 -26.46 18.22 -16.44
C VAL A 129 -25.16 17.90 -15.71
N MET A 130 -24.97 18.50 -14.53
CA MET A 130 -23.84 18.26 -13.65
C MET A 130 -23.72 16.79 -13.24
N LEU A 131 -24.84 16.17 -12.88
CA LEU A 131 -24.93 14.75 -12.53
C LEU A 131 -24.55 13.86 -13.72
N PHE A 132 -25.16 14.06 -14.89
CA PHE A 132 -24.91 13.20 -16.05
C PHE A 132 -23.46 13.29 -16.55
N ILE A 133 -22.87 14.48 -16.57
CA ILE A 133 -21.47 14.66 -16.98
C ILE A 133 -20.53 13.99 -15.98
N THR A 134 -20.72 14.23 -14.68
CA THR A 134 -19.88 13.63 -13.63
C THR A 134 -20.03 12.11 -13.60
N LEU A 135 -21.26 11.62 -13.78
CA LEU A 135 -21.54 10.19 -13.88
C LEU A 135 -20.85 9.57 -15.09
N GLY A 136 -20.91 10.22 -16.25
CA GLY A 136 -20.21 9.76 -17.46
C GLY A 136 -18.70 9.65 -17.25
N ILE A 137 -18.07 10.68 -16.67
CA ILE A 137 -16.63 10.68 -16.35
C ILE A 137 -16.29 9.55 -15.37
N ASN A 138 -17.09 9.39 -14.31
CA ASN A 138 -16.85 8.35 -13.30
C ASN A 138 -16.99 6.94 -13.89
N ILE A 139 -18.03 6.67 -14.67
CA ILE A 139 -18.24 5.37 -15.33
C ILE A 139 -17.09 5.07 -16.30
N VAL A 140 -16.73 6.02 -17.17
CA VAL A 140 -15.68 5.78 -18.17
C VAL A 140 -14.34 5.51 -17.50
N ALA A 141 -13.95 6.33 -16.52
CA ALA A 141 -12.67 6.16 -15.82
C ALA A 141 -12.61 4.84 -15.04
N THR A 142 -13.67 4.49 -14.31
CA THR A 142 -13.73 3.23 -13.56
C THR A 142 -13.74 2.00 -14.47
N MET A 143 -14.34 2.11 -15.65
CA MET A 143 -14.32 1.03 -16.62
C MET A 143 -12.95 0.79 -17.24
N ILE A 144 -12.20 1.86 -17.55
CA ILE A 144 -10.81 1.73 -17.98
C ILE A 144 -9.98 1.02 -16.91
N SER A 145 -10.13 1.42 -15.64
CA SER A 145 -9.44 0.77 -14.52
C SER A 145 -9.78 -0.73 -14.40
N ALA A 146 -11.07 -1.08 -14.49
CA ALA A 146 -11.53 -2.46 -14.41
C ALA A 146 -11.08 -3.32 -15.60
N ILE A 147 -10.95 -2.73 -16.80
CA ILE A 147 -10.43 -3.42 -17.99
C ILE A 147 -8.94 -3.74 -17.81
N ILE A 148 -8.14 -2.78 -17.33
CA ILE A 148 -6.72 -3.01 -17.04
C ILE A 148 -6.55 -4.13 -16.01
N ALA A 149 -7.35 -4.08 -14.93
CA ALA A 149 -7.39 -5.12 -13.91
C ALA A 149 -7.75 -6.51 -14.47
N ALA A 150 -8.69 -6.56 -15.42
CA ALA A 150 -9.11 -7.79 -16.06
C ALA A 150 -8.03 -8.40 -16.97
N PHE A 151 -7.25 -7.56 -17.67
CA PHE A 151 -6.20 -8.01 -18.59
C PHE A 151 -5.00 -8.65 -17.88
N GLU A 152 -4.59 -8.13 -16.73
CA GLU A 152 -3.44 -8.66 -15.98
C GLU A 152 -3.80 -9.95 -15.18
N GLY A 153 -5.09 -10.30 -15.17
CA GLY A 153 -5.63 -11.48 -14.54
C GLY A 153 -6.00 -11.23 -13.07
N ALA A 154 -7.14 -11.78 -12.66
CA ALA A 154 -7.71 -11.56 -11.33
C ALA A 154 -6.86 -12.08 -10.16
N ARG A 155 -5.84 -12.92 -10.42
CA ARG A 155 -4.97 -13.51 -9.39
C ARG A 155 -3.83 -12.56 -9.03
N THR A 156 -3.26 -11.92 -10.04
CA THR A 156 -2.13 -10.97 -9.93
C THR A 156 -2.58 -9.57 -9.54
N TYR A 157 -3.79 -9.19 -9.97
CA TYR A 157 -4.40 -7.88 -9.73
C TYR A 157 -5.54 -7.98 -8.69
N SER A 158 -5.31 -8.67 -7.58
CA SER A 158 -6.33 -8.79 -6.52
C SER A 158 -6.01 -7.87 -5.34
N GLY A 159 -6.95 -6.97 -5.02
CA GLY A 159 -6.85 -6.08 -3.87
C GLY A 159 -5.89 -4.90 -4.07
N SER A 160 -5.35 -4.37 -2.97
CA SER A 160 -4.47 -3.20 -2.95
C SER A 160 -3.00 -3.52 -3.25
N GLY A 161 -2.63 -4.78 -3.44
CA GLY A 161 -1.24 -5.25 -3.53
C GLY A 161 -0.53 -5.36 -2.18
N LEU A 162 -1.00 -4.66 -1.13
CA LEU A 162 -0.38 -4.73 0.19
C LEU A 162 -0.47 -6.12 0.83
N THR A 163 -1.57 -6.84 0.62
CA THR A 163 -1.71 -8.23 1.07
C THR A 163 -0.72 -9.15 0.35
N LEU A 164 -0.45 -8.91 -0.94
CA LEU A 164 0.55 -9.69 -1.68
C LEU A 164 1.95 -9.44 -1.12
N THR A 165 2.29 -8.19 -0.81
CA THR A 165 3.55 -7.85 -0.13
C THR A 165 3.63 -8.55 1.22
N ALA A 166 2.57 -8.50 2.04
CA ALA A 166 2.54 -9.15 3.35
C ALA A 166 2.69 -10.68 3.22
N THR A 167 2.02 -11.31 2.27
CA THR A 167 2.15 -12.74 2.00
C THR A 167 3.58 -13.11 1.57
N TYR A 168 4.20 -12.30 0.73
CA TYR A 168 5.61 -12.49 0.33
C TYR A 168 6.57 -12.30 1.51
N LEU A 169 6.33 -11.30 2.35
CA LEU A 169 7.10 -11.09 3.58
C LEU A 169 6.93 -12.24 4.58
N ASN A 170 5.78 -12.92 4.59
CA ASN A 170 5.56 -14.13 5.38
C ASN A 170 6.21 -15.39 4.78
N GLY A 171 6.86 -15.29 3.61
CA GLY A 171 7.61 -16.39 2.99
C GLY A 171 6.79 -17.27 2.06
N ILE A 172 5.65 -16.79 1.57
CA ILE A 172 4.87 -17.50 0.54
C ILE A 172 5.21 -16.87 -0.82
N PHE A 173 5.72 -17.68 -1.74
CA PHE A 173 6.06 -17.26 -3.09
C PHE A 173 4.82 -17.30 -3.98
N LEU A 174 4.44 -16.14 -4.54
CA LEU A 174 3.36 -16.06 -5.52
C LEU A 174 3.93 -15.83 -6.92
N PRO A 175 3.71 -16.78 -7.86
CA PRO A 175 4.20 -16.63 -9.22
C PRO A 175 3.57 -15.40 -9.88
N ARG A 176 4.40 -14.58 -10.53
CA ARG A 176 4.02 -13.35 -11.25
C ARG A 176 3.49 -12.20 -10.39
N ALA A 177 3.45 -12.31 -9.06
CA ALA A 177 3.00 -11.19 -8.21
C ALA A 177 3.92 -9.97 -8.41
N LEU A 178 5.22 -10.12 -8.12
CA LEU A 178 6.19 -9.03 -8.10
C LEU A 178 6.81 -8.70 -9.48
N CYS A 179 6.00 -8.64 -10.54
CA CYS A 179 6.48 -8.29 -11.88
C CYS A 179 6.37 -6.79 -12.19
N VAL A 180 7.32 -6.22 -12.93
CA VAL A 180 7.25 -4.82 -13.40
C VAL A 180 5.96 -4.54 -14.19
N ARG A 181 5.52 -5.52 -14.99
CA ARG A 181 4.28 -5.43 -15.79
C ARG A 181 3.04 -5.21 -14.91
N THR A 182 2.92 -5.96 -13.80
CA THR A 182 1.79 -5.85 -12.89
C THR A 182 1.83 -4.54 -12.13
N GLY A 183 3.03 -4.09 -11.72
CA GLY A 183 3.24 -2.78 -11.12
C GLY A 183 2.81 -1.62 -12.03
N PHE A 184 3.15 -1.67 -13.32
CA PHE A 184 2.75 -0.65 -14.29
C PHE A 184 1.23 -0.62 -14.53
N ALA A 185 0.60 -1.79 -14.68
CA ALA A 185 -0.85 -1.90 -14.79
C ALA A 185 -1.55 -1.32 -13.55
N MET A 186 -1.01 -1.59 -12.36
CA MET A 186 -1.53 -1.10 -11.08
C MET A 186 -1.43 0.42 -10.98
N ALA A 187 -0.28 1.01 -11.32
CA ALA A 187 -0.09 2.46 -11.31
C ALA A 187 -1.15 3.18 -12.18
N ILE A 188 -1.38 2.70 -13.41
CA ILE A 188 -2.36 3.28 -14.32
C ILE A 188 -3.78 3.03 -13.81
N GLY A 189 -4.10 1.82 -13.35
CA GLY A 189 -5.43 1.46 -12.88
C GLY A 189 -5.89 2.30 -11.69
N ILE A 190 -4.99 2.63 -10.75
CA ILE A 190 -5.31 3.50 -9.62
C ILE A 190 -5.58 4.93 -10.06
N MET A 191 -4.81 5.47 -11.00
CA MET A 191 -5.02 6.82 -11.53
C MET A 191 -6.45 6.99 -12.08
N PHE A 192 -6.89 6.01 -12.87
CA PHE A 192 -8.26 5.99 -13.40
C PHE A 192 -9.32 5.70 -12.33
N SER A 193 -9.02 4.86 -11.33
CA SER A 193 -9.92 4.62 -10.19
C SER A 193 -10.16 5.89 -9.37
N LEU A 194 -9.10 6.67 -9.13
CA LEU A 194 -9.16 7.95 -8.42
C LEU A 194 -9.91 9.01 -9.23
N LEU A 195 -9.61 9.13 -10.53
CA LEU A 195 -10.36 10.02 -11.44
C LEU A 195 -11.86 9.71 -11.39
N GLY A 196 -12.19 8.41 -11.41
CA GLY A 196 -13.56 7.91 -11.36
C GLY A 196 -14.27 8.05 -10.02
N GLY A 197 -13.63 8.64 -8.99
CA GLY A 197 -14.26 8.93 -7.71
C GLY A 197 -14.51 7.70 -6.82
N MET A 198 -14.02 6.52 -7.19
CA MET A 198 -14.19 5.31 -6.39
C MET A 198 -13.49 5.44 -5.03
N PRO A 199 -14.09 5.02 -3.90
CA PRO A 199 -13.57 5.16 -2.54
C PRO A 199 -12.35 4.25 -2.27
N THR A 200 -11.33 4.36 -3.10
CA THR A 200 -10.08 3.61 -3.07
C THR A 200 -8.92 4.51 -2.64
N GLY A 201 -8.12 4.07 -1.68
CA GLY A 201 -6.86 4.74 -1.32
C GLY A 201 -5.76 4.43 -2.33
N ARG A 202 -4.90 5.42 -2.60
CA ARG A 202 -3.69 5.25 -3.43
C ARG A 202 -2.49 4.72 -2.64
N GLU A 203 -2.59 4.74 -1.32
CA GLU A 203 -1.43 4.56 -0.45
C GLU A 203 -0.88 3.14 -0.51
N ALA A 204 -1.74 2.16 -0.24
CA ALA A 204 -1.36 0.74 -0.24
C ALA A 204 -0.79 0.25 -1.58
N PRO A 205 -1.35 0.62 -2.75
CA PRO A 205 -0.73 0.24 -4.02
C PRO A 205 0.62 0.91 -4.32
N MET A 206 0.89 2.11 -3.79
CA MET A 206 2.21 2.73 -3.95
C MET A 206 3.27 1.91 -3.22
N VAL A 207 2.97 1.41 -2.02
CA VAL A 207 3.86 0.50 -1.27
C VAL A 207 4.20 -0.75 -2.08
N TYR A 208 3.19 -1.36 -2.69
CA TYR A 208 3.36 -2.53 -3.56
C TYR A 208 4.26 -2.23 -4.76
N LEU A 209 4.04 -1.09 -5.42
CA LEU A 209 4.84 -0.66 -6.56
C LEU A 209 6.30 -0.39 -6.17
N SER A 210 6.54 0.18 -4.98
CA SER A 210 7.90 0.39 -4.44
C SER A 210 8.63 -0.92 -4.17
N ALA A 211 7.94 -1.94 -3.66
CA ALA A 211 8.50 -3.29 -3.48
C ALA A 211 8.91 -3.94 -4.82
N ILE A 212 8.07 -3.80 -5.85
CA ILE A 212 8.39 -4.28 -7.21
C ILE A 212 9.59 -3.53 -7.80
N LEU A 213 9.64 -2.21 -7.66
CA LEU A 213 10.76 -1.42 -8.18
C LEU A 213 12.08 -1.79 -7.50
N MET A 214 12.08 -1.96 -6.18
CA MET A 214 13.28 -2.36 -5.44
C MET A 214 13.81 -3.70 -5.91
N THR A 215 12.95 -4.72 -5.95
CA THR A 215 13.34 -6.05 -6.44
C THR A 215 13.80 -6.03 -7.89
N SER A 216 13.10 -5.30 -8.77
CA SER A 216 13.39 -5.27 -10.20
C SER A 216 14.71 -4.58 -10.53
N ILE A 217 15.04 -3.50 -9.82
CA ILE A 217 16.29 -2.74 -10.03
C ILE A 217 17.46 -3.47 -9.36
N ALA A 218 17.29 -3.91 -8.11
CA ALA A 218 18.38 -4.55 -7.35
C ALA A 218 18.74 -5.94 -7.87
N SER A 219 17.78 -6.72 -8.37
CA SER A 219 18.05 -8.02 -9.01
C SER A 219 18.57 -7.90 -10.44
N GLY A 220 18.67 -6.66 -10.97
CA GLY A 220 19.08 -6.41 -12.36
C GLY A 220 18.05 -6.86 -13.41
N ALA A 221 16.86 -7.33 -13.03
CA ALA A 221 15.81 -7.76 -13.97
C ALA A 221 15.35 -6.62 -14.90
N PHE A 222 15.45 -5.38 -14.45
CA PHE A 222 15.21 -4.20 -15.29
C PHE A 222 16.31 -4.00 -16.35
N PHE A 223 17.56 -4.29 -15.98
CA PHE A 223 18.74 -4.07 -16.81
C PHE A 223 19.16 -5.28 -17.66
N SER A 224 18.72 -6.50 -17.33
CA SER A 224 18.97 -7.70 -18.12
C SER A 224 18.40 -7.60 -19.55
N ARG A 225 17.37 -6.77 -19.74
CA ARG A 225 16.83 -6.44 -21.07
C ARG A 225 17.69 -5.44 -21.86
N LEU A 226 18.64 -4.76 -21.19
CA LEU A 226 19.47 -3.69 -21.74
C LEU A 226 20.97 -4.03 -21.80
N SER A 227 21.48 -4.98 -20.99
CA SER A 227 22.88 -5.38 -21.00
C SER A 227 23.12 -6.72 -20.30
N ASP A 228 23.89 -7.63 -20.91
CA ASP A 228 24.33 -8.96 -20.40
C ASP A 228 25.32 -8.89 -19.21
N LYS A 229 25.32 -7.81 -18.43
CA LYS A 229 26.29 -7.64 -17.34
C LYS A 229 25.84 -8.38 -16.07
N ASN A 230 26.38 -9.58 -15.89
CA ASN A 230 26.19 -10.56 -14.81
C ASN A 230 26.37 -10.07 -13.34
N PHE A 231 26.74 -8.81 -13.08
CA PHE A 231 27.16 -8.38 -11.73
C PHE A 231 26.01 -7.95 -10.80
N LEU A 232 24.92 -7.38 -11.35
CA LEU A 232 23.73 -6.98 -10.57
C LEU A 232 22.85 -8.17 -10.18
N TRP A 233 23.02 -9.32 -10.85
CA TRP A 233 22.25 -10.53 -10.58
C TRP A 233 22.54 -11.12 -9.18
N HIS A 234 23.65 -10.71 -8.56
CA HIS A 234 24.08 -11.21 -7.26
C HIS A 234 23.10 -10.90 -6.11
N PHE A 235 22.41 -9.75 -6.13
CA PHE A 235 21.54 -9.32 -5.02
C PHE A 235 20.11 -9.87 -5.07
N GLY A 236 19.76 -10.65 -6.08
CA GLY A 236 18.39 -11.17 -6.27
C GLY A 236 18.31 -12.63 -6.71
N ALA A 237 19.44 -13.34 -6.71
CA ALA A 237 19.50 -14.76 -7.09
C ALA A 237 18.97 -15.69 -5.98
N VAL A 238 18.90 -15.22 -4.73
CA VAL A 238 18.46 -15.99 -3.56
C VAL A 238 17.15 -15.40 -3.02
N ASP A 239 16.18 -16.26 -2.72
CA ASP A 239 14.85 -15.88 -2.21
C ASP A 239 14.91 -15.03 -0.93
N ARG A 240 15.86 -15.33 -0.04
CA ARG A 240 16.10 -14.51 1.17
C ARG A 240 16.50 -13.07 0.82
N ASP A 241 17.39 -12.90 -0.15
CA ASP A 241 17.85 -11.57 -0.56
C ASP A 241 16.71 -10.81 -1.27
N GLN A 242 15.85 -11.50 -2.02
CA GLN A 242 14.64 -10.90 -2.58
C GLN A 242 13.66 -10.44 -1.51
N LYS A 243 13.45 -11.22 -0.43
CA LYS A 243 12.63 -10.80 0.72
C LYS A 243 13.21 -9.56 1.42
N ASP A 244 14.53 -9.51 1.61
CA ASP A 244 15.21 -8.35 2.19
C ASP A 244 15.00 -7.10 1.29
N LEU A 245 15.08 -7.25 -0.04
CA LEU A 245 14.80 -6.20 -1.01
C LEU A 245 13.33 -5.75 -0.99
N VAL A 246 12.37 -6.67 -0.96
CA VAL A 246 10.93 -6.34 -0.82
C VAL A 246 10.68 -5.56 0.46
N SER A 247 11.33 -5.96 1.56
CA SER A 247 11.24 -5.30 2.86
C SER A 247 11.70 -3.84 2.79
N ILE A 248 12.89 -3.58 2.21
CA ILE A 248 13.41 -2.22 2.02
C ILE A 248 12.49 -1.39 1.11
N GLY A 249 12.03 -1.98 0.01
CA GLY A 249 11.14 -1.31 -0.96
C GLY A 249 9.79 -0.93 -0.36
N ALA A 250 9.17 -1.84 0.41
CA ALA A 250 7.90 -1.59 1.09
C ALA A 250 8.05 -0.49 2.14
N ALA A 251 9.10 -0.53 2.98
CA ALA A 251 9.36 0.52 3.97
C ALA A 251 9.52 1.90 3.32
N ALA A 252 10.26 1.97 2.20
CA ALA A 252 10.43 3.20 1.44
C ALA A 252 9.15 3.69 0.77
N GLY A 253 8.30 2.78 0.31
CA GLY A 253 6.98 3.10 -0.23
C GLY A 253 6.06 3.73 0.82
N PHE A 254 6.02 3.19 2.04
CA PHE A 254 5.27 3.80 3.15
C PHE A 254 5.80 5.19 3.48
N ALA A 255 7.12 5.35 3.57
CA ALA A 255 7.76 6.62 3.87
C ALA A 255 7.44 7.70 2.82
N ALA A 256 7.57 7.39 1.54
CA ALA A 256 7.29 8.33 0.44
C ALA A 256 5.80 8.68 0.32
N THR A 257 4.92 7.74 0.65
CA THR A 257 3.48 7.87 0.44
C THR A 257 2.75 8.53 1.62
N LEU A 258 3.07 8.11 2.84
CA LEU A 258 2.43 8.59 4.07
C LEU A 258 3.23 9.71 4.75
N GLY A 259 4.50 9.90 4.39
CA GLY A 259 5.38 10.86 5.05
C GLY A 259 5.95 10.37 6.38
N THR A 260 5.90 9.05 6.63
CA THR A 260 6.21 8.42 7.92
C THR A 260 7.38 7.43 7.76
N PRO A 261 8.64 7.90 7.77
CA PRO A 261 9.79 7.04 7.52
C PRO A 261 9.98 5.96 8.59
N PHE A 262 9.80 6.28 9.88
CA PHE A 262 9.92 5.26 10.93
C PHE A 262 8.71 4.33 10.94
N GLY A 263 7.50 4.87 10.76
CA GLY A 263 6.27 4.08 10.68
C GLY A 263 6.34 3.01 9.59
N GLY A 264 6.90 3.34 8.42
CA GLY A 264 7.08 2.40 7.31
C GLY A 264 8.05 1.24 7.61
N VAL A 265 9.19 1.55 8.23
CA VAL A 265 10.17 0.51 8.62
C VAL A 265 9.58 -0.42 9.69
N ILE A 266 8.87 0.14 10.66
CA ILE A 266 8.24 -0.63 11.75
C ILE A 266 7.09 -1.47 11.23
N TYR A 267 6.34 -1.00 10.23
CA TYR A 267 5.33 -1.82 9.56
C TYR A 267 5.94 -3.09 8.95
N VAL A 268 7.03 -2.95 8.22
CA VAL A 268 7.71 -4.11 7.60
C VAL A 268 8.29 -5.04 8.66
N LEU A 269 8.80 -4.49 9.77
CA LEU A 269 9.22 -5.28 10.93
C LEU A 269 8.06 -6.08 11.52
N GLU A 270 6.90 -5.45 11.71
CA GLU A 270 5.71 -6.07 12.31
C GLU A 270 5.08 -7.13 11.40
N GLU A 271 5.14 -6.94 10.07
CA GLU A 271 4.61 -7.86 9.06
C GLU A 271 5.55 -9.02 8.69
N GLY A 272 6.86 -8.76 8.57
CA GLY A 272 7.78 -9.65 7.84
C GLY A 272 8.91 -10.28 8.65
N ALA A 273 9.14 -9.87 9.90
CA ALA A 273 10.31 -10.27 10.65
C ALA A 273 10.00 -11.30 11.75
N SER A 274 10.36 -12.56 11.52
CA SER A 274 10.71 -13.49 12.61
C SER A 274 12.14 -13.25 13.11
N PHE A 275 13.03 -12.78 12.22
CA PHE A 275 14.42 -12.39 12.52
C PHE A 275 14.79 -11.17 11.67
N TRP A 276 15.41 -10.16 12.27
CA TRP A 276 15.80 -8.92 11.59
C TRP A 276 17.30 -8.62 11.77
N LYS A 277 18.01 -8.40 10.66
CA LYS A 277 19.44 -8.05 10.68
C LYS A 277 19.62 -6.54 10.88
N GLN A 278 20.54 -6.14 11.75
CA GLN A 278 20.82 -4.71 12.00
C GLN A 278 21.25 -3.95 10.74
N SER A 279 22.03 -4.59 9.86
CA SER A 279 22.45 -3.98 8.58
C SER A 279 21.27 -3.76 7.63
N LEU A 280 20.29 -4.66 7.63
CA LEU A 280 19.05 -4.51 6.85
C LEU A 280 18.20 -3.34 7.38
N ALA A 281 18.09 -3.23 8.72
CA ALA A 281 17.41 -2.11 9.39
C ALA A 281 17.94 -0.76 8.93
N ALA A 282 19.26 -0.63 8.88
CA ALA A 282 19.94 0.60 8.51
C ALA A 282 19.70 0.94 7.04
N LYS A 283 19.76 -0.05 6.13
CA LYS A 283 19.46 0.14 4.71
C LYS A 283 17.99 0.52 4.47
N ALA A 284 17.05 -0.19 5.09
CA ALA A 284 15.62 0.10 4.99
C ALA A 284 15.31 1.53 5.48
N THR A 285 15.84 1.89 6.64
CA THR A 285 15.69 3.24 7.20
C THR A 285 16.28 4.31 6.27
N MET A 286 17.50 4.12 5.77
CA MET A 286 18.15 5.09 4.87
C MET A 286 17.36 5.29 3.56
N THR A 287 16.94 4.20 2.93
CA THR A 287 16.12 4.27 1.71
C THR A 287 14.79 4.94 1.98
N ALA A 288 14.15 4.66 3.12
CA ALA A 288 12.89 5.29 3.52
C ALA A 288 13.03 6.80 3.71
N PHE A 289 14.06 7.25 4.43
CA PHE A 289 14.33 8.68 4.59
C PHE A 289 14.59 9.38 3.26
N LEU A 290 15.37 8.76 2.37
CA LEU A 290 15.68 9.35 1.08
C LEU A 290 14.46 9.43 0.16
N ALA A 291 13.63 8.38 0.13
CA ALA A 291 12.39 8.37 -0.64
C ALA A 291 11.39 9.43 -0.13
N PHE A 292 11.23 9.54 1.19
CA PHE A 292 10.45 10.60 1.83
C PHE A 292 10.99 12.00 1.49
N PHE A 293 12.30 12.21 1.64
CA PHE A 293 12.93 13.50 1.37
C PHE A 293 12.69 13.94 -0.07
N VAL A 294 12.93 13.06 -1.06
CA VAL A 294 12.72 13.37 -2.47
C VAL A 294 11.25 13.68 -2.76
N ALA A 295 10.32 12.83 -2.29
CA ALA A 295 8.89 13.07 -2.49
C ALA A 295 8.44 14.40 -1.87
N SER A 296 8.88 14.70 -0.64
CA SER A 296 8.55 15.91 0.09
C SER A 296 9.10 17.17 -0.60
N GLN A 297 10.38 17.18 -0.95
CA GLN A 297 11.02 18.34 -1.60
C GLN A 297 10.42 18.63 -2.97
N LEU A 298 10.20 17.60 -3.81
CA LEU A 298 9.58 17.79 -5.13
C LEU A 298 8.17 18.35 -5.03
N THR A 299 7.42 17.86 -4.04
CA THR A 299 6.08 18.36 -3.76
C THR A 299 6.14 19.83 -3.37
N GLN A 300 7.02 20.23 -2.45
CA GLN A 300 7.22 21.64 -2.08
C GLN A 300 7.60 22.52 -3.28
N LEU A 301 8.50 22.06 -4.17
CA LEU A 301 8.93 22.81 -5.35
C LEU A 301 7.80 23.05 -6.35
N THR A 302 6.89 22.09 -6.53
CA THR A 302 5.73 22.28 -7.43
C THR A 302 4.73 23.34 -6.94
N TYR A 303 4.77 23.71 -5.66
CA TYR A 303 3.84 24.67 -5.05
C TYR A 303 4.43 26.07 -4.85
N LEU A 304 5.58 26.38 -5.46
CA LEU A 304 6.12 27.76 -5.57
C LEU A 304 5.42 28.61 -6.67
N ALA A 305 4.42 28.06 -7.37
CA ALA A 305 3.42 28.86 -8.11
C ALA A 305 2.43 29.47 -7.10
N PRO A 306 1.80 30.65 -7.33
CA PRO A 306 1.15 31.50 -6.32
C PRO A 306 -0.20 30.97 -5.80
N TYR A 307 -0.19 29.74 -5.31
CA TYR A 307 -1.25 29.06 -4.61
C TYR A 307 -0.59 28.36 -3.42
N ASN A 308 -0.56 29.06 -2.28
CA ASN A 308 -0.18 28.49 -0.99
C ASN A 308 -1.04 27.26 -0.70
N HIS A 309 -0.53 26.09 -1.07
CA HIS A 309 -1.10 24.80 -0.75
C HIS A 309 0.03 23.94 -0.17
N ASP A 310 0.13 23.98 1.16
CA ASP A 310 0.97 23.09 1.95
C ASP A 310 0.42 21.67 1.86
N ILE A 311 0.93 20.91 0.90
CA ILE A 311 0.41 19.59 0.58
C ILE A 311 1.21 18.45 1.22
N PHE A 312 2.37 18.77 1.80
CA PHE A 312 3.03 17.93 2.83
C PHE A 312 2.77 18.45 4.25
N GLY A 313 1.72 19.24 4.40
CA GLY A 313 1.01 19.31 5.66
C GLY A 313 0.40 17.95 5.92
N SER A 314 0.75 17.38 7.06
CA SER A 314 0.16 16.22 7.67
C SER A 314 -1.35 16.06 7.38
N LEU A 315 -1.86 14.83 7.48
CA LEU A 315 -3.31 14.55 7.54
C LEU A 315 -4.09 15.49 8.51
N LEU A 316 -3.37 16.22 9.38
CA LEU A 316 -3.82 17.43 10.05
C LEU A 316 -2.86 18.59 9.71
N GLU A 317 -3.38 19.79 9.41
CA GLU A 317 -2.58 21.01 9.19
C GLU A 317 -1.28 21.07 10.05
N PRO A 318 -0.09 21.34 9.45
CA PRO A 318 1.15 21.58 10.18
C PRO A 318 1.03 22.95 10.86
N GLY A 319 0.33 22.97 11.99
CA GLY A 319 -0.16 24.20 12.60
C GLY A 319 -1.11 23.97 13.77
N LEU A 320 -1.71 22.78 13.90
CA LEU A 320 -2.19 22.34 15.21
C LEU A 320 -0.99 21.83 16.01
N GLY A 321 -0.13 22.78 16.43
CA GLY A 321 0.55 22.73 17.72
C GLY A 321 -0.50 22.71 18.83
N MET A 322 -1.34 21.69 18.81
CA MET A 322 -2.23 21.36 19.88
C MET A 322 -1.33 20.81 20.96
N ASP A 323 -1.27 21.51 22.08
CA ASP A 323 -1.00 20.86 23.34
C ASP A 323 -2.11 19.82 23.58
N LEU A 324 -1.97 18.64 22.97
CA LEU A 324 -2.71 17.44 23.35
C LEU A 324 -2.17 16.98 24.72
N GLY A 325 -2.38 17.80 25.73
CA GLY A 325 -2.08 17.43 27.11
C GLY A 325 -2.88 16.18 27.45
N ILE A 326 -2.22 15.18 28.01
CA ILE A 326 -2.87 13.93 28.40
C ILE A 326 -3.59 14.17 29.72
N ALA A 327 -4.92 14.14 29.72
CA ALA A 327 -5.69 14.09 30.94
C ALA A 327 -5.86 12.63 31.38
N LEU A 328 -5.92 12.35 32.69
CA LEU A 328 -6.23 11.01 33.20
C LEU A 328 -7.58 10.48 32.68
N LEU A 329 -8.53 11.39 32.38
CA LEU A 329 -9.82 11.05 31.79
C LEU A 329 -9.73 10.58 30.33
N ASP A 330 -8.65 10.92 29.61
CA ASP A 330 -8.45 10.50 28.21
C ASP A 330 -8.18 8.98 28.13
N VAL A 331 -7.64 8.36 29.19
CA VAL A 331 -7.32 6.93 29.24
C VAL A 331 -8.55 6.01 29.13
N PRO A 332 -9.60 6.13 29.97
CA PRO A 332 -10.79 5.30 29.83
C PRO A 332 -11.53 5.57 28.52
N VAL A 333 -11.52 6.82 28.01
CA VAL A 333 -12.12 7.16 26.71
C VAL A 333 -11.35 6.49 25.57
N ALA A 334 -10.02 6.49 25.62
CA ALA A 334 -9.16 5.82 24.66
C ALA A 334 -9.41 4.30 24.62
N ILE A 335 -9.52 3.65 25.78
CA ILE A 335 -9.87 2.22 25.87
C ILE A 335 -11.26 1.98 25.27
N LEU A 336 -12.26 2.79 25.64
CA LEU A 336 -13.62 2.65 25.12
C LEU A 336 -13.66 2.82 23.59
N MET A 337 -12.99 3.84 23.07
CA MET A 337 -12.87 4.05 21.61
C MET A 337 -12.14 2.90 20.93
N GLY A 338 -11.07 2.38 21.55
CA GLY A 338 -10.38 1.18 21.11
C GLY A 338 -11.32 -0.03 21.04
N THR A 339 -12.15 -0.23 22.06
CA THR A 339 -13.12 -1.34 22.08
C THR A 339 -14.15 -1.26 20.97
N LEU A 340 -14.72 -0.08 20.75
CA LEU A 340 -15.70 0.16 19.70
C LEU A 340 -15.05 0.04 18.30
N GLY A 341 -13.87 0.64 18.11
CA GLY A 341 -13.12 0.55 16.85
C GLY A 341 -12.68 -0.88 16.53
N GLY A 342 -12.29 -1.67 17.54
CA GLY A 342 -11.95 -3.08 17.39
C GLY A 342 -13.14 -3.94 16.97
N ALA A 343 -14.30 -3.76 17.60
CA ALA A 343 -15.53 -4.46 17.26
C ALA A 343 -16.04 -4.08 15.85
N LEU A 344 -16.04 -2.79 15.51
CA LEU A 344 -16.40 -2.30 14.18
C LEU A 344 -15.42 -2.81 13.11
N GLY A 345 -14.12 -2.86 13.42
CA GLY A 345 -13.09 -3.41 12.53
C GLY A 345 -13.28 -4.91 12.28
N ALA A 346 -13.62 -5.68 13.31
CA ALA A 346 -13.95 -7.10 13.17
C ALA A 346 -15.21 -7.31 12.31
N LEU A 347 -16.27 -6.52 12.54
CA LEU A 347 -17.48 -6.53 11.73
C LEU A 347 -17.17 -6.19 10.26
N PHE A 348 -16.32 -5.19 10.01
CA PHE A 348 -15.86 -4.83 8.67
C PHE A 348 -15.12 -5.98 7.98
N ASN A 349 -14.22 -6.66 8.71
CA ASN A 349 -13.49 -7.81 8.19
C ASN A 349 -14.43 -9.00 7.90
N CYS A 350 -15.41 -9.26 8.77
CA CYS A 350 -16.43 -10.29 8.55
C CYS A 350 -17.27 -9.99 7.29
N MET A 351 -17.77 -8.76 7.14
CA MET A 351 -18.50 -8.34 5.94
C MET A 351 -17.64 -8.47 4.68
N THR A 352 -16.37 -8.06 4.76
CA THR A 352 -15.43 -8.16 3.62
C THR A 352 -15.16 -9.61 3.25
N MET A 353 -15.02 -10.49 4.25
CA MET A 353 -14.84 -11.93 4.02
C MET A 353 -16.08 -12.55 3.35
N GLN A 354 -17.28 -12.24 3.83
CA GLN A 354 -18.53 -12.70 3.22
C GLN A 354 -18.66 -12.19 1.77
N LEU A 355 -18.33 -10.92 1.53
CA LEU A 355 -18.33 -10.33 0.19
C LEU A 355 -17.32 -11.01 -0.74
N ARG A 356 -16.12 -11.34 -0.25
CA ARG A 356 -15.12 -12.10 -1.01
C ARG A 356 -15.62 -13.50 -1.35
N LYS A 357 -16.19 -14.23 -0.39
CA LYS A 357 -16.80 -15.56 -0.63
C LYS A 357 -17.89 -15.48 -1.71
N PHE A 358 -18.75 -14.47 -1.65
CA PHE A 358 -19.77 -14.22 -2.66
C PHE A 358 -19.16 -13.93 -4.05
N ARG A 359 -18.15 -13.06 -4.12
CA ARG A 359 -17.47 -12.71 -5.39
C ARG A 359 -16.78 -13.91 -6.03
N THR A 360 -16.09 -14.74 -5.25
CA THR A 360 -15.42 -15.93 -5.76
C THR A 360 -16.43 -16.95 -6.30
N GLY A 361 -17.57 -17.14 -5.64
CA GLY A 361 -18.61 -18.07 -6.09
C GLY A 361 -19.43 -17.57 -7.30
N TYR A 362 -19.90 -16.33 -7.28
CA TYR A 362 -20.89 -15.84 -8.25
C TYR A 362 -20.32 -14.92 -9.34
N VAL A 363 -19.22 -14.20 -9.06
CA VAL A 363 -18.63 -13.14 -9.89
C VAL A 363 -17.23 -13.53 -10.40
N ALA A 364 -17.06 -14.79 -10.80
CA ALA A 364 -15.76 -15.29 -11.29
C ALA A 364 -15.40 -14.76 -12.69
N SER A 365 -16.39 -14.61 -13.59
CA SER A 365 -16.18 -14.22 -14.99
C SER A 365 -15.82 -12.73 -15.15
N ILE A 366 -14.91 -12.42 -16.06
CA ILE A 366 -14.49 -11.05 -16.41
C ILE A 366 -15.69 -10.16 -16.73
N LYS A 367 -16.67 -10.65 -17.51
CA LYS A 367 -17.87 -9.89 -17.87
C LYS A 367 -18.67 -9.48 -16.63
N LYS A 368 -18.82 -10.39 -15.65
CA LYS A 368 -19.55 -10.13 -14.41
C LYS A 368 -18.81 -9.11 -13.53
N LYS A 369 -17.46 -9.18 -13.49
CA LYS A 369 -16.63 -8.19 -12.77
C LYS A 369 -16.76 -6.79 -13.38
N LEU A 370 -16.79 -6.68 -14.71
CA LEU A 370 -17.02 -5.41 -15.39
C LEU A 370 -18.42 -4.84 -15.09
N VAL A 371 -19.46 -5.69 -15.13
CA VAL A 371 -20.82 -5.28 -14.74
C VAL A 371 -20.87 -4.84 -13.27
N GLU A 372 -20.19 -5.55 -12.37
CA GLU A 372 -20.08 -5.15 -10.96
C GLU A 372 -19.43 -3.77 -10.83
N SER A 373 -18.29 -3.53 -11.48
CA SER A 373 -17.62 -2.22 -11.44
C SER A 373 -18.50 -1.09 -11.96
N PHE A 374 -19.27 -1.33 -13.03
CA PHE A 374 -20.24 -0.38 -13.57
C PHE A 374 -21.35 -0.03 -12.57
N VAL A 375 -21.95 -1.04 -11.93
CA VAL A 375 -23.01 -0.86 -10.92
C VAL A 375 -22.47 -0.13 -9.69
N ILE A 376 -21.24 -0.44 -9.25
CA ILE A 376 -20.59 0.26 -8.14
C ILE A 376 -20.35 1.73 -8.51
N ALA A 377 -19.88 2.03 -9.73
CA ALA A 377 -19.65 3.40 -10.19
C ALA A 377 -20.94 4.25 -10.15
N LEU A 378 -22.05 3.66 -10.61
CA LEU A 378 -23.38 4.24 -10.55
C LEU A 378 -23.81 4.50 -9.09
N GLY A 379 -23.71 3.49 -8.23
CA GLY A 379 -24.11 3.58 -6.83
C GLY A 379 -23.29 4.61 -6.05
N VAL A 380 -21.97 4.61 -6.20
CA VAL A 380 -21.08 5.57 -5.53
C VAL A 380 -21.38 7.00 -5.99
N THR A 381 -21.54 7.23 -7.30
CA THR A 381 -21.87 8.55 -7.82
C THR A 381 -23.26 9.00 -7.33
N GLY A 382 -24.24 8.10 -7.32
CA GLY A 382 -25.58 8.37 -6.80
C GLY A 382 -25.57 8.77 -5.33
N ILE A 383 -24.83 8.04 -4.49
CA ILE A 383 -24.67 8.37 -3.05
C ILE A 383 -23.95 9.71 -2.88
N MET A 384 -22.90 9.99 -3.65
CA MET A 384 -22.20 11.27 -3.60
C MET A 384 -23.13 12.44 -3.93
N PHE A 385 -23.94 12.34 -4.98
CA PHE A 385 -24.92 13.39 -5.33
C PHE A 385 -26.08 13.47 -4.34
N ALA A 386 -26.55 12.34 -3.80
CA ALA A 386 -27.55 12.34 -2.74
C ALA A 386 -27.05 13.08 -1.49
N ASN A 387 -25.80 12.85 -1.08
CA ASN A 387 -25.18 13.54 0.04
C ASN A 387 -25.13 15.06 -0.19
N ILE A 388 -24.80 15.52 -1.40
CA ILE A 388 -24.79 16.94 -1.77
C ILE A 388 -26.19 17.56 -1.64
N LEU A 389 -27.23 16.83 -2.04
CA LEU A 389 -28.62 17.30 -1.92
C LEU A 389 -29.11 17.36 -0.47
N THR A 390 -28.68 16.41 0.36
CA THR A 390 -29.08 16.35 1.77
C THR A 390 -28.23 17.23 2.68
N SER A 391 -27.03 17.65 2.24
CA SER A 391 -26.16 18.49 3.04
C SER A 391 -26.71 19.91 3.10
N SER A 392 -27.20 20.31 4.27
CA SER A 392 -27.67 21.68 4.56
C SER A 392 -26.54 22.66 4.91
N VAL A 393 -25.27 22.24 4.76
CA VAL A 393 -24.10 23.03 5.18
C VAL A 393 -23.63 23.89 4.02
N CYS A 394 -24.14 25.12 3.95
CA CYS A 394 -23.57 26.17 3.12
C CYS A 394 -22.37 26.78 3.86
N ALA A 395 -21.16 26.37 3.50
CA ALA A 395 -19.96 27.08 3.95
C ALA A 395 -19.82 28.38 3.15
N GLU A 396 -19.85 29.54 3.81
CA GLU A 396 -19.71 30.87 3.17
C GLU A 396 -18.35 31.08 2.49
N ASP A 397 -17.33 30.28 2.82
CA ASP A 397 -16.01 30.40 2.21
C ASP A 397 -15.88 29.51 0.95
N LYS A 398 -15.60 30.15 -0.19
CA LYS A 398 -15.29 29.50 -1.49
C LYS A 398 -14.10 28.54 -1.42
N ARG A 399 -13.32 28.56 -0.33
CA ARG A 399 -12.26 27.60 -0.01
C ARG A 399 -12.80 26.27 0.54
N VAL A 400 -13.82 26.29 1.41
CA VAL A 400 -14.39 25.07 2.01
C VAL A 400 -15.21 24.27 0.99
N SER A 401 -15.90 24.95 0.07
CA SER A 401 -16.71 24.29 -0.97
C SER A 401 -15.86 23.55 -2.02
N ARG A 402 -14.68 24.07 -2.40
CA ARG A 402 -13.73 23.35 -3.27
C ARG A 402 -13.08 22.15 -2.57
N ASN A 403 -12.90 22.24 -1.26
CA ASN A 403 -12.24 21.22 -0.45
C ASN A 403 -13.20 20.13 0.05
N LEU A 404 -14.51 20.38 0.11
CA LEU A 404 -15.52 19.38 0.49
C LEU A 404 -15.52 18.14 -0.44
N PHE A 405 -15.13 18.32 -1.69
CA PHE A 405 -14.98 17.24 -2.66
C PHE A 405 -13.59 16.59 -2.67
N ASP A 406 -12.59 17.16 -2.00
CA ASP A 406 -11.31 16.49 -1.79
C ASP A 406 -11.45 15.51 -0.61
N ARG A 407 -11.13 14.24 -0.87
CA ARG A 407 -11.38 13.10 0.02
C ARG A 407 -10.66 13.25 1.38
N ARG A 408 -9.63 14.10 1.46
CA ARG A 408 -8.86 14.40 2.68
C ARG A 408 -9.49 15.47 3.57
N ASP A 409 -10.18 16.45 3.01
CA ASP A 409 -10.72 17.60 3.75
C ASP A 409 -12.20 17.43 4.14
N SER A 410 -12.90 16.45 3.56
CA SER A 410 -14.25 16.06 3.99
C SER A 410 -14.29 15.64 5.47
N PHE A 411 -13.18 15.09 5.99
CA PHE A 411 -13.03 14.78 7.41
C PHE A 411 -13.17 16.10 8.20
N GLN A 412 -12.27 17.07 7.99
CA GLN A 412 -12.25 18.38 8.66
C GLN A 412 -13.60 19.15 8.57
N ALA A 413 -14.25 19.11 7.40
CA ALA A 413 -15.51 19.84 7.15
C ALA A 413 -16.71 19.25 7.93
N VAL A 414 -16.81 17.93 8.08
CA VAL A 414 -17.85 17.28 8.90
C VAL A 414 -17.62 17.52 10.41
N PHE A 415 -16.38 17.72 10.85
CA PHE A 415 -16.07 18.00 12.26
C PHE A 415 -16.47 19.40 12.72
N ASN A 416 -16.41 20.40 11.84
CA ASN A 416 -16.64 21.79 12.24
C ASN A 416 -18.08 22.09 12.70
N HIS A 417 -19.06 21.21 12.42
CA HIS A 417 -20.47 21.43 12.75
C HIS A 417 -21.09 20.41 13.73
N ASN A 418 -20.30 19.53 14.35
CA ASN A 418 -20.82 18.56 15.31
C ASN A 418 -20.94 19.12 16.75
N PRO A 419 -22.09 18.95 17.44
CA PRO A 419 -22.27 19.41 18.82
C PRO A 419 -21.39 18.67 19.85
N VAL A 420 -20.74 17.57 19.45
CA VAL A 420 -19.81 16.77 20.28
C VAL A 420 -18.46 17.48 20.50
N ARG A 421 -18.18 18.60 19.81
CA ARG A 421 -16.96 19.42 19.99
C ARG A 421 -16.78 19.91 21.44
N VAL A 422 -17.87 20.04 22.19
CA VAL A 422 -17.90 20.66 23.52
C VAL A 422 -17.21 19.82 24.61
N LEU A 423 -16.97 18.51 24.42
CA LEU A 423 -16.45 17.65 25.50
C LEU A 423 -15.00 17.14 25.32
N LEU A 424 -14.50 16.88 24.11
CA LEU A 424 -13.18 16.24 23.90
C LEU A 424 -12.31 16.83 22.77
N GLY A 425 -12.80 17.87 22.06
CA GLY A 425 -12.03 18.57 21.04
C GLY A 425 -11.50 17.68 19.90
N PRO A 426 -10.39 18.06 19.24
CA PRO A 426 -9.81 17.38 18.06
C PRO A 426 -9.12 16.04 18.33
N LYS A 427 -9.03 15.59 19.60
CA LYS A 427 -8.37 14.33 19.96
C LYS A 427 -9.20 13.09 19.58
N LEU A 428 -10.52 13.19 19.71
CA LEU A 428 -11.43 12.05 19.58
C LEU A 428 -11.46 11.46 18.16
N PRO A 429 -11.47 12.24 17.06
CA PRO A 429 -11.42 11.71 15.70
C PRO A 429 -10.13 10.95 15.41
N ILE A 430 -9.00 11.43 15.94
CA ILE A 430 -7.69 10.79 15.80
C ILE A 430 -7.71 9.42 16.48
N LEU A 431 -8.22 9.35 17.71
CA LEU A 431 -8.37 8.10 18.46
C LEU A 431 -9.35 7.14 17.75
N GLY A 432 -10.46 7.64 17.21
CA GLY A 432 -11.41 6.83 16.44
C GLY A 432 -10.82 6.26 15.16
N MET A 433 -10.09 7.08 14.39
CA MET A 433 -9.37 6.64 13.19
C MET A 433 -8.31 5.58 13.54
N ALA A 434 -7.52 5.81 14.59
CA ALA A 434 -6.52 4.86 15.07
C ALA A 434 -7.15 3.53 15.51
N ALA A 435 -8.24 3.60 16.29
CA ALA A 435 -8.97 2.44 16.79
C ALA A 435 -9.55 1.60 15.65
N PHE A 436 -10.25 2.21 14.70
CA PHE A 436 -10.84 1.50 13.56
C PHE A 436 -9.75 0.90 12.65
N SER A 437 -8.71 1.66 12.33
CA SER A 437 -7.62 1.19 11.45
C SER A 437 -6.86 0.02 12.07
N SER A 438 -6.58 0.08 13.38
CA SER A 438 -5.96 -1.03 14.10
C SER A 438 -6.91 -2.23 14.25
N GLY A 439 -8.21 -1.97 14.41
CA GLY A 439 -9.26 -2.98 14.39
C GLY A 439 -9.37 -3.73 13.06
N VAL A 440 -9.03 -3.09 11.93
CA VAL A 440 -9.03 -3.72 10.60
C VAL A 440 -7.70 -4.41 10.30
N LEU A 441 -6.58 -3.72 10.49
CA LEU A 441 -5.24 -4.17 10.06
C LEU A 441 -4.51 -5.05 11.08
N ARG A 442 -4.86 -4.99 12.37
CA ARG A 442 -4.17 -5.71 13.46
C ARG A 442 -2.67 -5.40 13.61
N ARG A 443 -2.25 -4.18 13.23
CA ARG A 443 -0.86 -3.70 13.35
C ARG A 443 -0.73 -2.48 14.27
N PRO A 444 -0.86 -2.65 15.60
CA PRO A 444 -0.97 -1.52 16.52
C PRO A 444 0.30 -0.66 16.60
N VAL A 445 1.50 -1.24 16.55
CA VAL A 445 2.74 -0.48 16.79
C VAL A 445 3.08 0.40 15.59
N ALA A 446 3.09 -0.18 14.39
CA ALA A 446 3.36 0.55 13.17
C ALA A 446 2.33 1.67 12.94
N LEU A 447 1.04 1.39 13.10
CA LEU A 447 -0.02 2.39 12.94
C LEU A 447 0.10 3.54 13.95
N THR A 448 0.45 3.22 15.20
CA THR A 448 0.64 4.26 16.23
C THR A 448 1.74 5.23 15.83
N ILE A 449 2.87 4.71 15.33
CA ILE A 449 4.01 5.53 14.94
C ILE A 449 3.73 6.31 13.66
N MET A 450 3.08 5.70 12.67
CA MET A 450 2.62 6.42 11.48
C MET A 450 1.73 7.61 11.86
N ILE A 451 0.72 7.38 12.71
CA ILE A 451 -0.20 8.44 13.14
C ILE A 451 0.53 9.51 13.97
N ALA A 452 1.48 9.12 14.82
CA ALA A 452 2.26 10.08 15.61
C ALA A 452 3.21 10.93 14.75
N GLU A 453 3.88 10.33 13.76
CA GLU A 453 4.70 11.04 12.77
C GLU A 453 3.86 11.99 11.92
N LEU A 454 2.65 11.55 11.53
CA LEU A 454 1.67 12.42 10.85
C LEU A 454 1.31 13.61 11.74
N ILE A 455 0.84 13.40 12.97
CA ILE A 455 0.43 14.52 13.84
C ILE A 455 1.64 15.39 14.27
N ASN A 456 2.86 14.88 14.13
CA ASN A 456 4.08 15.51 14.65
C ASN A 456 4.00 15.76 16.17
N ASN A 457 3.37 14.84 16.90
CA ASN A 457 3.24 14.91 18.36
C ASN A 457 3.47 13.53 19.00
N PHE A 458 4.70 13.31 19.45
CA PHE A 458 5.11 12.06 20.08
C PHE A 458 4.61 11.91 21.53
N TYR A 459 4.18 12.99 22.19
CA TYR A 459 3.62 12.89 23.54
C TYR A 459 2.29 12.12 23.56
N PHE A 460 1.55 12.12 22.45
CA PHE A 460 0.27 11.43 22.33
C PHE A 460 0.40 9.91 22.08
N VAL A 461 1.61 9.42 21.80
CA VAL A 461 1.90 8.01 21.48
C VAL A 461 1.37 7.02 22.53
N PRO A 462 1.51 7.23 23.86
CA PRO A 462 1.04 6.24 24.84
C PRO A 462 -0.47 6.01 24.79
N ILE A 463 -1.27 7.08 24.57
CA ILE A 463 -2.72 6.97 24.45
C ILE A 463 -3.10 6.30 23.12
N LEU A 464 -2.44 6.70 22.03
CA LEU A 464 -2.65 6.06 20.73
C LEU A 464 -2.34 4.56 20.80
N LEU A 465 -1.23 4.18 21.42
CA LEU A 465 -0.81 2.80 21.58
C LEU A 465 -1.83 2.00 22.41
N LEU A 466 -2.33 2.57 23.51
CA LEU A 466 -3.37 1.94 24.31
C LEU A 466 -4.66 1.71 23.52
N THR A 467 -5.05 2.70 22.71
CA THR A 467 -6.23 2.65 21.84
C THR A 467 -6.09 1.59 20.75
N THR A 468 -4.94 1.53 20.08
CA THR A 468 -4.68 0.57 19.00
C THR A 468 -4.52 -0.85 19.54
N ILE A 469 -3.83 -1.05 20.66
CA ILE A 469 -3.71 -2.37 21.30
C ILE A 469 -5.09 -2.88 21.75
N SER A 470 -5.90 -2.05 22.41
CA SER A 470 -7.24 -2.46 22.83
C SER A 470 -8.15 -2.81 21.63
N ALA A 471 -8.08 -2.05 20.54
CA ALA A 471 -8.78 -2.37 19.30
C ALA A 471 -8.30 -3.68 18.66
N MET A 472 -6.98 -3.91 18.65
CA MET A 472 -6.40 -5.17 18.16
C MET A 472 -6.90 -6.35 18.99
N MET A 473 -6.80 -6.28 20.33
CA MET A 473 -7.22 -7.35 21.24
C MET A 473 -8.69 -7.71 21.03
N ILE A 474 -9.56 -6.71 20.97
CA ILE A 474 -11.01 -6.96 20.89
C ILE A 474 -11.41 -7.52 19.56
N GLY A 475 -10.83 -7.04 18.47
CA GLY A 475 -11.18 -7.65 17.20
C GLY A 475 -10.41 -8.94 16.91
N ASN A 476 -9.38 -9.33 17.68
CA ASN A 476 -8.84 -10.70 17.65
C ASN A 476 -9.74 -11.70 18.39
N LEU A 477 -10.65 -11.21 19.24
CA LEU A 477 -11.65 -12.04 19.93
C LEU A 477 -12.74 -12.54 18.97
N PHE A 478 -13.03 -11.77 17.92
CA PHE A 478 -14.01 -12.06 16.86
C PHE A 478 -13.30 -12.59 15.62
#